data_AF-A0A962ES97-F1
#
_entry.id   AF-A0A962ES97-F1
#
_cell.length_a   1.000
_cell.length_b   1.000
_cell.length_c   1.000
_cell.angle_alpha   90.00
_cell.angle_beta   90.00
_cell.angle_gamma   90.00
#
_symmetry.space_group_name_H-M   'P 1'
#
loop_
_entity.id
_entity.type
_entity.pdbx_description
1 polymer ?
#
loop_
_entity_poly.entity_id
_entity_poly.type
_entity_poly.pdbx_seq_one_letter_code
_entity_poly.pdbx_strand_id
1 'polypeptide(L)'
;LGIPGDNSYANFAEANRAFWRQTIVPLVRRTAETIGRWLDPAVDGELVIAPDLDRIEALAEDRAALWQRVASADFLTDDEKRRLVGLEASE
;
A
#
# COMPACT_ATOMS: atom_id res chain seq x y z
N LEU A 1 6.18 18.75 12.24
CA LEU A 1 5.39 19.12 13.45
C LEU A 1 6.13 20.27 14.12
N GLY A 2 5.50 21.44 14.28
CA GLY A 2 6.17 22.72 14.58
C GLY A 2 6.80 22.86 15.97
N ILE A 3 7.62 21.89 16.39
CA ILE A 3 8.43 21.96 17.60
C ILE A 3 9.77 22.61 17.24
N PRO A 4 10.17 23.71 17.91
CA PRO A 4 11.44 24.38 17.65
C PRO A 4 12.62 23.44 17.95
N GLY A 5 13.43 23.13 16.93
CA GLY A 5 14.69 22.37 17.09
C GLY A 5 14.82 21.11 16.23
N ASP A 6 13.75 20.64 15.59
CA ASP A 6 13.71 19.32 14.93
C ASP A 6 13.31 19.38 13.43
N ASN A 7 13.69 20.46 12.73
CA ASN A 7 13.32 20.71 11.34
C ASN A 7 14.40 20.27 10.34
N SER A 8 14.69 18.97 10.30
CA SER A 8 15.37 18.36 9.15
C SER A 8 14.34 17.64 8.26
N TYR A 9 14.54 17.68 6.94
CA TYR A 9 13.67 17.01 5.96
C TYR A 9 13.44 15.51 6.28
N ALA A 10 14.46 14.85 6.84
CA ALA A 10 14.39 13.44 7.26
C ALA A 10 13.28 13.18 8.31
N ASN A 11 13.18 14.02 9.33
CA ASN A 11 12.14 13.90 10.37
C ASN A 11 10.74 14.09 9.77
N PHE A 12 10.58 15.05 8.87
CA PHE A 12 9.31 15.26 8.19
C PHE A 12 8.90 14.07 7.31
N ALA A 13 9.82 13.51 6.53
CA ALA A 13 9.54 12.36 5.66
C ALA A 13 9.14 11.12 6.48
N GLU A 14 9.84 10.87 7.59
CA GLU A 14 9.52 9.76 8.50
C GLU A 14 8.17 9.95 9.18
N ALA A 15 7.90 11.16 9.70
CA ALA A 15 6.61 11.49 10.31
C ALA A 15 5.45 11.38 9.31
N ASN A 16 5.65 11.85 8.07
CA ASN A 16 4.65 11.72 7.01
C ASN A 16 4.39 10.24 6.69
N ARG A 17 5.43 9.42 6.55
CA ARG A 17 5.27 7.97 6.33
C ARG A 17 4.55 7.28 7.49
N ALA A 18 4.89 7.62 8.72
CA ALA A 18 4.22 7.08 9.90
C ALA A 18 2.73 7.43 9.91
N PHE A 19 2.37 8.67 9.58
CA PHE A 19 0.99 9.12 9.46
C PHE A 19 0.21 8.34 8.38
N TRP A 20 0.80 8.16 7.19
CA TRP A 20 0.19 7.36 6.13
C TRP A 20 -0.06 5.91 6.57
N ARG A 21 0.94 5.27 7.18
CA ARG A 21 0.87 3.87 7.64
C ARG A 21 -0.12 3.65 8.77
N GLN A 22 -0.11 4.52 9.77
CA GLN A 22 -0.83 4.30 11.03
C GLN A 22 -2.24 4.87 11.00
N THR A 23 -2.53 5.81 10.10
CA THR A 23 -3.82 6.51 10.08
C THR A 23 -4.51 6.40 8.74
N ILE A 24 -3.89 6.89 7.65
CA ILE A 24 -4.58 7.01 6.37
C ILE A 24 -4.88 5.64 5.76
N VAL A 25 -3.88 4.77 5.63
CA VAL A 25 -4.05 3.44 5.02
C VAL A 25 -5.09 2.59 5.75
N PRO A 26 -5.06 2.46 7.10
CA PRO A 26 -6.08 1.71 7.83
C PRO A 26 -7.49 2.29 7.66
N LEU A 27 -7.63 3.62 7.65
CA LEU A 27 -8.92 4.27 7.48
C LEU A 27 -9.50 4.01 6.09
N VAL A 28 -8.69 4.18 5.04
CA VAL A 28 -9.11 3.97 3.65
C VAL A 28 -9.49 2.50 3.43
N ARG A 29 -8.70 1.54 3.93
CA ARG A 29 -9.01 0.11 3.83
C ARG A 29 -10.35 -0.22 4.49
N ARG A 30 -10.57 0.24 5.73
CA ARG A 30 -11.84 0.04 6.44
C ARG A 30 -13.03 0.63 5.69
N THR A 31 -12.87 1.82 5.11
CA THR A 31 -13.91 2.45 4.31
C THR A 31 -14.17 1.65 3.04
N ALA A 32 -13.14 1.23 2.32
CA ALA A 32 -13.25 0.42 1.10
C ALA A 32 -13.95 -0.92 1.37
N GLU A 33 -13.59 -1.62 2.45
CA GLU A 33 -14.25 -2.86 2.90
C GLU A 33 -15.72 -2.64 3.26
N THR A 34 -16.06 -1.48 3.84
CA THR A 34 -17.44 -1.16 4.19
C THR A 34 -18.27 -0.87 2.94
N ILE A 35 -17.69 -0.16 1.97
CA ILE A 35 -18.32 0.11 0.67
C ILE A 35 -18.48 -1.19 -0.12
N GLY A 36 -17.47 -2.05 -0.16
CA GLY A 36 -17.52 -3.36 -0.82
C GLY A 36 -18.67 -4.21 -0.29
N ARG A 37 -18.72 -4.40 1.03
CA ARG A 37 -19.81 -5.14 1.69
C ARG A 37 -21.20 -4.56 1.48
N TRP A 38 -21.30 -3.23 1.35
CA TRP A 38 -22.56 -2.59 1.04
C TRP A 38 -23.01 -2.85 -0.41
N LEU A 39 -22.05 -3.08 -1.33
CA LEU A 39 -22.29 -3.35 -2.75
C LEU A 39 -22.40 -4.84 -3.09
N ASP A 40 -21.98 -5.77 -2.22
CA ASP A 40 -22.09 -7.22 -2.44
C ASP A 40 -23.47 -7.65 -3.00
N PRO A 41 -24.62 -7.16 -2.47
CA PRO A 41 -25.93 -7.56 -2.99
C PRO A 41 -26.22 -7.06 -4.41
N ALA A 42 -25.53 -6.02 -4.88
CA ALA A 42 -25.71 -5.45 -6.21
C ALA A 42 -24.95 -6.23 -7.30
N VAL A 43 -23.96 -7.04 -6.90
CA VAL A 43 -23.12 -7.82 -7.83
C VAL A 43 -23.36 -9.33 -7.70
N ASP A 44 -24.36 -9.75 -6.92
CA ASP A 44 -24.65 -11.16 -6.60
C ASP A 44 -23.40 -11.94 -6.16
N GLY A 45 -22.52 -11.31 -5.38
CA GLY A 45 -21.22 -11.87 -5.01
C GLY A 45 -20.41 -11.00 -4.06
N GLU A 46 -19.18 -11.43 -3.75
CA GLU A 46 -18.25 -10.69 -2.91
C GLU A 46 -17.47 -9.66 -3.75
N LEU A 47 -17.60 -8.38 -3.40
CA LEU A 47 -16.86 -7.28 -4.03
C LEU A 47 -15.69 -6.86 -3.14
N VAL A 48 -14.48 -7.11 -3.62
CA VAL A 48 -13.25 -6.63 -2.98
C VAL A 48 -12.85 -5.26 -3.56
N ILE A 49 -12.91 -4.23 -2.73
CA ILE A 49 -12.40 -2.89 -3.05
C ILE A 49 -11.10 -2.67 -2.28
N ALA A 50 -10.00 -2.44 -2.98
CA ALA A 50 -8.70 -2.16 -2.38
C ALA A 50 -8.15 -0.81 -2.87
N PRO A 51 -7.56 0.01 -1.99
CA PRO A 51 -6.89 1.24 -2.42
C PRO A 51 -5.59 0.93 -3.18
N ASP A 52 -5.37 1.61 -4.30
CA ASP A 52 -4.07 1.67 -4.97
C ASP A 52 -3.13 2.59 -4.16
N LEU A 53 -2.14 1.99 -3.51
CA LEU A 53 -1.14 2.70 -2.71
C LEU A 53 0.16 2.96 -3.48
N ASP A 54 0.31 2.43 -4.69
CA ASP A 54 1.58 2.49 -5.44
C ASP A 54 1.93 3.91 -5.85
N ARG A 55 0.92 4.76 -6.06
CA ARG A 55 1.15 6.16 -6.48
C ARG A 55 1.42 7.11 -5.32
N ILE A 56 1.49 6.62 -4.09
CA ILE A 56 1.70 7.45 -2.89
C ILE A 56 3.19 7.62 -2.62
N GLU A 57 3.72 8.82 -2.86
CA GLU A 57 5.13 9.16 -2.65
C GLU A 57 5.63 8.85 -1.22
N ALA A 58 4.81 9.12 -0.21
CA ALA A 58 5.15 8.87 1.20
C ALA A 58 5.41 7.38 1.51
N LEU A 59 4.90 6.46 0.67
CA LEU A 59 5.04 5.01 0.80
C LEU A 59 6.07 4.42 -0.18
N ALA A 60 6.78 5.26 -0.95
CA ALA A 60 7.71 4.80 -1.99
C ALA A 60 8.83 3.89 -1.45
N GLU A 61 9.39 4.19 -0.27
CA GLU A 61 10.42 3.36 0.35
C GLU A 61 9.87 2.00 0.82
N ASP A 62 8.62 1.95 1.28
CA ASP A 62 8.00 0.68 1.68
C ASP A 62 7.77 -0.21 0.48
N ARG A 63 7.32 0.39 -0.64
CA ARG A 63 7.21 -0.30 -1.92
C ARG A 63 8.56 -0.80 -2.39
N ALA A 64 9.60 0.03 -2.34
CA ALA A 64 10.96 -0.38 -2.72
C ALA A 64 11.46 -1.56 -1.88
N ALA A 65 11.23 -1.53 -0.57
CA ALA A 65 11.58 -2.63 0.34
C ALA A 65 10.81 -3.92 0.03
N LEU A 66 9.51 -3.83 -0.29
CA LEU A 66 8.70 -4.97 -0.74
C LEU A 66 9.25 -5.55 -2.03
N TRP A 67 9.48 -4.72 -3.05
CA TRP A 67 9.98 -5.14 -4.35
C TRP A 67 11.34 -5.81 -4.23
N GLN A 68 12.25 -5.27 -3.41
CA GLN A 68 13.56 -5.87 -3.15
C GLN A 68 13.43 -7.27 -2.54
N ARG A 69 12.55 -7.44 -1.54
CA ARG A 69 12.30 -8.76 -0.91
C ARG A 69 11.75 -9.76 -1.91
N VAL A 70 10.76 -9.36 -2.72
CA VAL A 70 10.13 -10.22 -3.74
C VAL A 70 11.14 -10.56 -4.83
N ALA A 71 11.93 -9.60 -5.32
CA ALA A 71 12.95 -9.83 -6.32
C ALA A 71 14.00 -10.85 -5.85
N SER A 72 14.42 -10.77 -4.59
CA SER A 72 15.40 -11.67 -3.98
C SER A 72 14.88 -13.07 -3.62
N ALA A 73 13.58 -13.34 -3.79
CA ALA A 73 13.00 -14.65 -3.51
C ALA A 73 13.23 -15.61 -4.67
N ASP A 74 14.32 -16.39 -4.62
CA ASP A 74 14.72 -17.30 -5.71
C ASP A 74 13.76 -18.49 -5.94
N PHE A 75 12.90 -18.77 -4.97
CA PHE A 75 11.92 -19.86 -5.05
C PHE A 75 10.63 -19.48 -5.79
N LEU A 76 10.44 -18.19 -6.11
CA LEU A 76 9.26 -17.69 -6.81
C LEU A 76 9.54 -17.54 -8.30
N THR A 77 8.55 -17.93 -9.11
CA THR A 77 8.50 -17.64 -10.54
C THR A 77 8.31 -16.14 -10.79
N ASP A 78 8.67 -15.68 -11.99
CA ASP A 78 8.50 -14.26 -12.35
C ASP A 78 7.04 -13.82 -12.29
N ASP A 79 6.09 -14.67 -12.68
CA ASP A 79 4.66 -14.35 -12.58
C ASP A 79 4.16 -14.27 -11.13
N GLU A 80 4.68 -15.12 -10.22
CA GLU A 80 4.38 -15.01 -8.80
C GLU A 80 4.94 -13.71 -8.22
N LYS A 81 6.17 -13.35 -8.60
CA LYS A 81 6.79 -12.09 -8.20
C LYS A 81 5.97 -10.89 -8.68
N ARG A 82 5.54 -10.89 -9.94
CA ARG A 82 4.71 -9.82 -10.54
C ARG A 82 3.38 -9.67 -9.81
N ARG A 83 2.67 -10.76 -9.54
CA ARG A 83 1.40 -10.73 -8.78
C ARG A 83 1.59 -10.18 -7.36
N LEU A 84 2.65 -10.56 -6.67
CA LEU A 84 2.94 -10.07 -5.31
C LEU A 84 3.24 -8.57 -5.23
N VAL A 85 3.73 -7.97 -6.33
CA VAL A 85 3.97 -6.53 -6.42
C VAL A 85 2.85 -5.76 -7.12
N GLY A 86 1.71 -6.41 -7.41
CA GLY A 86 0.54 -5.76 -8.02
C GLY A 86 0.61 -5.60 -9.54
N LEU A 87 1.49 -6.35 -10.22
CA LEU A 87 1.59 -6.39 -11.69
C LEU A 87 0.90 -7.64 -12.24
N GLU A 88 0.29 -7.49 -13.41
CA GLU A 88 -0.25 -8.61 -14.19
C GLU A 88 0.85 -9.61 -14.58
N ALA A 89 0.51 -10.89 -14.67
CA ALA A 89 1.43 -11.93 -15.14
C ALA A 89 1.94 -11.62 -16.56
N SER A 90 3.13 -12.12 -16.88
CA SER A 90 3.64 -12.09 -18.25
C SER A 90 2.79 -13.04 -19.09
N GLU A 91 2.34 -12.61 -20.29
CA GLU A 91 1.68 -13.51 -21.26
C GLU A 91 2.59 -14.67 -21.71
#